data_AF-C1B5K6-F1
#
_entry.id   AF-C1B5K6-F1
#
_cell.length_a   1.000
_cell.length_b   1.000
_cell.length_c   1.000
_cell.angle_alpha   90.00
_cell.angle_beta   90.00
_cell.angle_gamma   90.00
#
_symmetry.space_group_name_H-M   'P 1'
#
loop_
_entity.id
_entity.type
_entity.pdbx_description
1 polymer ?
#
loop_
_entity_poly.entity_id
_entity_poly.type
_entity_poly.pdbx_seq_one_letter_code
_entity_poly.pdbx_strand_id
1 'polypeptide(L)'
;MVRRIPDLRPPKDQGQGTLFDIWRFHAFFTTTDPDDLDTVDADKTHRQHAIIEQVHADLKNSALAHLPSNSFSANAAWLACAVMAFNLTRAAGTLTSDPKLTKATTGTLRRTLVSVPARIAYSARRLTLHLPADWPWETPWNTLFDKAFGRNHPIIV
;
A
#
# COMPACT_ATOMS: atom_id res chain seq x y z
N MET A 1 -2.39 25.01 15.45
CA MET A 1 -0.90 24.92 15.56
C MET A 1 -0.27 25.40 14.25
N VAL A 2 0.92 26.02 14.28
CA VAL A 2 1.59 26.53 13.06
C VAL A 2 3.06 26.13 13.05
N ARG A 3 3.49 25.43 11.98
CA ARG A 3 4.90 25.09 11.74
C ARG A 3 5.51 26.06 10.71
N ARG A 4 6.66 26.63 11.04
CA ARG A 4 7.50 27.40 10.09
C ARG A 4 8.67 26.55 9.59
N ILE A 5 8.95 26.59 8.30
CA ILE A 5 10.08 25.90 7.66
C ILE A 5 10.78 26.90 6.74
N PRO A 6 12.12 27.02 6.74
CA PRO A 6 12.82 27.86 5.79
C PRO A 6 12.47 27.47 4.35
N ASP A 7 12.23 28.45 3.48
CA ASP A 7 11.98 28.18 2.07
C ASP A 7 13.31 27.90 1.36
N LEU A 8 13.56 26.62 1.07
CA LEU A 8 14.78 26.15 0.40
C LEU A 8 14.63 26.07 -1.12
N ARG A 9 13.59 26.68 -1.72
CA ARG A 9 13.44 26.66 -3.18
C ARG A 9 14.61 27.43 -3.82
N PRO A 10 15.35 26.85 -4.79
CA PRO A 10 16.37 27.60 -5.50
C PRO A 10 15.73 28.81 -6.19
N PRO A 11 16.30 30.03 -6.06
CA PRO A 11 15.77 31.21 -6.72
C PRO A 11 15.69 30.96 -8.24
N LYS A 12 14.51 31.19 -8.83
CA LYS A 12 14.36 31.12 -10.31
C LYS A 12 15.11 32.25 -11.01
N ASP A 13 15.34 33.38 -10.33
CA ASP A 13 16.13 34.49 -10.82
C ASP A 13 17.54 34.44 -10.23
N GLN A 14 18.55 34.23 -11.09
CA GLN A 14 19.96 34.17 -10.70
C GLN A 14 20.57 35.55 -10.35
N GLY A 15 19.77 36.60 -10.22
CA GLY A 15 20.26 37.98 -10.06
C GLY A 15 19.65 38.79 -8.91
N GLN A 16 18.51 38.37 -8.35
CA GLN A 16 17.85 39.10 -7.26
C GLN A 16 17.68 38.17 -6.06
N GLY A 17 18.57 38.32 -5.08
CA GLY A 17 18.46 37.63 -3.80
C GLY A 17 17.22 38.09 -3.04
N THR A 18 16.76 37.26 -2.11
CA THR A 18 15.69 37.62 -1.17
C THR A 18 16.23 38.60 -0.13
N LEU A 19 15.53 39.71 0.13
CA LEU A 19 15.97 40.73 1.11
C LEU A 19 15.92 40.21 2.57
N PHE A 20 15.11 39.18 2.83
CA PHE A 20 14.95 38.53 4.13
C PHE A 20 14.80 37.02 3.95
N ASP A 21 15.05 36.26 5.03
CA ASP A 21 14.74 34.84 5.07
C ASP A 21 13.24 34.61 4.81
N ILE A 22 12.94 33.83 3.77
CA ILE A 22 11.57 33.46 3.43
C ILE A 22 11.21 32.16 4.17
N TRP A 23 10.05 32.15 4.80
CA TRP A 23 9.52 31.01 5.55
C TRP A 23 8.22 30.51 4.92
N ARG A 24 8.03 29.19 4.91
CA ARG A 24 6.74 28.56 4.61
C ARG A 24 6.02 28.21 5.90
N PHE A 25 4.78 28.68 6.01
CA PHE A 25 3.92 28.42 7.15
C PHE A 25 2.92 27.32 6.81
N HIS A 26 2.82 26.32 7.68
CA HIS A 26 1.83 25.25 7.59
C HIS A 26 0.96 25.32 8.84
N ALA A 27 -0.31 25.68 8.65
CA ALA A 27 -1.28 25.77 9.73
C ALA A 27 -2.11 24.48 9.81
N PHE A 28 -2.27 23.95 11.02
CA PHE A 28 -3.10 22.79 11.31
C PHE A 28 -4.16 23.15 12.33
N PHE A 29 -5.41 22.84 12.00
CA PHE A 29 -6.54 22.87 12.92
C PHE A 29 -6.76 21.46 13.44
N THR A 30 -6.68 21.28 14.75
CA THR A 30 -6.85 19.99 15.40
C THR A 30 -7.64 20.17 16.68
N THR A 31 -8.39 19.14 17.06
CA THR A 31 -9.06 19.04 18.36
C THR A 31 -8.20 18.35 19.41
N THR A 32 -7.00 17.88 19.04
CA THR A 32 -6.04 17.26 19.96
C THR A 32 -5.39 18.32 20.84
N ASP A 33 -5.19 18.01 22.12
CA ASP A 33 -4.51 18.88 23.06
C ASP A 33 -3.04 19.12 22.63
N PRO A 34 -2.52 20.35 22.70
CA PRO A 34 -1.12 20.64 22.41
C PRO A 34 -0.09 19.87 23.24
N ASP A 35 -0.44 19.43 24.45
CA ASP A 35 0.45 18.63 25.30
C ASP A 35 0.52 17.16 24.85
N ASP A 36 -0.49 16.68 24.12
CA ASP A 36 -0.56 15.30 23.60
C ASP A 36 0.04 15.16 22.20
N LEU A 37 -0.01 16.22 21.39
CA LEU A 37 0.46 16.20 20.01
C LEU A 37 1.16 17.51 19.66
N ASP A 38 2.49 17.45 19.59
CA ASP A 38 3.28 18.61 19.24
C ASP A 38 3.07 19.03 17.76
N THR A 39 3.59 20.21 17.40
CA THR A 39 3.41 20.76 16.05
C THR A 39 4.13 19.95 14.96
N VAL A 40 5.20 19.21 15.29
CA VAL A 40 5.94 18.36 14.35
C VAL A 40 5.19 17.07 14.09
N ASP A 41 4.64 16.46 15.12
CA ASP A 41 3.88 15.22 15.04
C ASP A 41 2.50 15.46 14.43
N ALA A 42 1.87 16.62 14.68
CA ALA A 42 0.69 17.06 13.95
C ALA A 42 0.94 17.17 12.43
N ASP A 43 2.06 17.75 12.03
CA ASP A 43 2.47 17.85 10.61
C ASP A 43 2.74 16.47 9.99
N LYS A 44 3.43 15.58 10.71
CA LYS A 44 3.66 14.20 10.24
C LYS A 44 2.34 13.45 10.04
N THR A 45 1.46 13.47 11.03
CA THR A 45 0.16 12.79 10.98
C THR A 45 -0.71 13.34 9.84
N HIS A 46 -0.78 14.65 9.69
CA HIS A 46 -1.50 15.27 8.58
C HIS A 46 -0.91 14.86 7.22
N ARG A 47 0.42 14.82 7.08
CA ARG A 47 1.05 14.38 5.82
C ARG A 47 0.87 12.90 5.54
N GLN A 48 0.77 12.04 6.55
CA GLN A 48 0.45 10.62 6.36
C GLN A 48 -0.92 10.43 5.70
N HIS A 49 -1.88 11.32 5.95
CA HIS A 49 -3.18 11.30 5.26
C HIS A 49 -3.04 11.50 3.74
N ALA A 50 -1.98 12.18 3.26
CA ALA A 50 -1.76 12.41 1.82
C ALA A 50 -1.51 11.12 1.01
N ILE A 51 -1.35 9.97 1.65
CA ILE A 51 -1.21 8.65 1.01
C ILE A 51 -2.55 8.16 0.43
N ILE A 52 -3.68 8.67 0.94
CA ILE A 52 -5.02 8.18 0.57
C ILE A 52 -5.33 8.34 -0.92
N GLU A 53 -4.79 9.37 -1.58
CA GLU A 53 -5.00 9.59 -3.01
C GLU A 53 -4.33 8.50 -3.87
N GLN A 54 -3.17 8.00 -3.44
CA GLN A 54 -2.51 6.89 -4.13
C GLN A 54 -3.30 5.59 -3.95
N VAL A 55 -3.90 5.39 -2.77
CA VAL A 55 -4.79 4.25 -2.48
C VAL A 55 -6.04 4.31 -3.36
N HIS A 56 -6.69 5.47 -3.45
CA HIS A 56 -7.85 5.67 -4.31
C HIS A 56 -7.52 5.48 -5.80
N ALA A 57 -6.38 5.99 -6.25
CA ALA A 57 -5.92 5.82 -7.62
C ALA A 57 -5.71 4.34 -7.97
N ASP A 58 -5.05 3.57 -7.10
CA ASP A 58 -4.82 2.13 -7.29
C ASP A 58 -6.14 1.33 -7.31
N LEU A 59 -7.08 1.66 -6.42
CA LEU A 59 -8.40 1.02 -6.38
C LEU A 59 -9.23 1.32 -7.64
N LYS A 60 -9.23 2.59 -8.09
CA LYS A 60 -9.89 3.04 -9.33
C LYS A 60 -9.28 2.40 -10.57
N ASN A 61 -7.96 2.21 -10.60
CA ASN A 61 -7.25 1.55 -11.69
C ASN A 61 -7.38 0.01 -11.68
N SER A 62 -8.14 -0.56 -10.73
CA SER A 62 -8.38 -2.00 -10.63
C SER A 62 -9.87 -2.32 -10.71
N ALA A 63 -10.49 -2.79 -9.61
CA ALA A 63 -11.83 -3.36 -9.65
C ALA A 63 -12.92 -2.29 -9.82
N LEU A 64 -12.62 -1.02 -9.57
CA LEU A 64 -13.54 0.10 -9.81
C LEU A 64 -13.36 0.77 -11.18
N ALA A 65 -12.45 0.27 -12.03
CA ALA A 65 -12.30 0.79 -13.38
C ALA A 65 -13.58 0.60 -14.22
N HIS A 66 -14.28 -0.53 -14.00
CA HIS A 66 -15.53 -0.86 -14.67
C HIS A 66 -16.49 -1.54 -13.70
N LEU A 67 -17.68 -0.95 -13.53
CA LEU A 67 -18.77 -1.58 -12.79
C LEU A 67 -19.48 -2.60 -13.70
N PRO A 68 -19.71 -3.84 -13.24
CA PRO A 68 -20.11 -4.94 -14.12
C PRO A 68 -21.62 -4.98 -14.42
N SER A 69 -22.44 -4.13 -13.79
CA SER A 69 -23.90 -4.19 -13.88
C SER A 69 -24.55 -2.81 -14.02
N ASN A 70 -25.75 -2.78 -14.59
CA ASN A 70 -26.63 -1.59 -14.58
C ASN A 70 -27.46 -1.48 -13.28
N SER A 71 -27.39 -2.46 -12.37
CA SER A 71 -28.08 -2.44 -11.09
C SER A 71 -27.23 -1.79 -10.00
N PHE A 72 -27.79 -0.79 -9.31
CA PHE A 72 -27.12 -0.11 -8.20
C PHE A 72 -26.75 -1.08 -7.07
N SER A 73 -27.68 -1.94 -6.66
CA SER A 73 -27.44 -2.90 -5.57
C SER A 73 -26.37 -3.93 -5.92
N ALA A 74 -26.30 -4.36 -7.19
CA ALA A 74 -25.23 -5.25 -7.65
C ALA A 74 -23.87 -4.57 -7.60
N ASN A 75 -23.79 -3.30 -8.02
CA ASN A 75 -22.56 -2.52 -7.97
C ASN A 75 -22.14 -2.15 -6.54
N ALA A 76 -23.09 -1.99 -5.62
CA ALA A 76 -22.79 -1.82 -4.19
C ALA A 76 -22.15 -3.09 -3.60
N ALA A 77 -22.68 -4.27 -3.91
CA ALA A 77 -22.06 -5.54 -3.53
C ALA A 77 -20.68 -5.72 -4.18
N TRP A 78 -20.53 -5.34 -5.45
CA TRP A 78 -19.24 -5.34 -6.15
C TRP A 78 -18.21 -4.44 -5.46
N LEU A 79 -18.60 -3.23 -5.07
CA LEU A 79 -17.73 -2.29 -4.35
C LEU A 79 -17.25 -2.90 -3.02
N ALA A 80 -18.14 -3.53 -2.25
CA ALA A 80 -17.76 -4.19 -1.00
C ALA A 80 -16.72 -5.30 -1.24
N CYS A 81 -16.94 -6.17 -2.23
CA CYS A 81 -15.99 -7.21 -2.62
C CYS A 81 -14.65 -6.63 -3.10
N ALA A 82 -14.69 -5.57 -3.91
CA ALA A 82 -13.51 -4.89 -4.42
C ALA A 82 -12.64 -4.32 -3.28
N VAL A 83 -13.26 -3.66 -2.30
CA VAL A 83 -12.58 -3.10 -1.13
C VAL A 83 -11.97 -4.21 -0.27
N MET A 84 -12.71 -5.31 -0.02
CA MET A 84 -12.17 -6.46 0.71
C MET A 84 -10.95 -7.06 0.00
N ALA A 85 -11.05 -7.32 -1.31
CA ALA A 85 -9.95 -7.88 -2.10
C ALA A 85 -8.73 -6.94 -2.12
N PHE A 86 -8.95 -5.63 -2.23
CA PHE A 86 -7.88 -4.64 -2.17
C PHE A 86 -7.15 -4.68 -0.82
N ASN A 87 -7.89 -4.66 0.29
CA ASN A 87 -7.32 -4.69 1.64
C ASN A 87 -6.55 -5.99 1.91
N LEU A 88 -7.10 -7.14 1.49
CA LEU A 88 -6.41 -8.43 1.60
C LEU A 88 -5.13 -8.48 0.77
N THR A 89 -5.16 -7.96 -0.46
CA THR A 89 -3.97 -7.89 -1.32
C THR A 89 -2.89 -6.99 -0.71
N ARG A 90 -3.29 -5.85 -0.13
CA ARG A 90 -2.37 -4.95 0.58
C ARG A 90 -1.76 -5.61 1.81
N ALA A 91 -2.57 -6.28 2.63
CA ALA A 91 -2.09 -7.02 3.79
C ALA A 91 -1.10 -8.13 3.38
N ALA A 92 -1.40 -8.87 2.31
CA ALA A 92 -0.48 -9.87 1.77
C ALA A 92 0.87 -9.25 1.35
N GLY A 93 0.84 -8.11 0.65
CA GLY A 93 2.04 -7.34 0.31
C GLY A 93 2.88 -6.97 1.53
N THR A 94 2.25 -6.48 2.60
CA THR A 94 2.94 -6.15 3.87
C THR A 94 3.55 -7.37 4.54
N LEU A 95 2.86 -8.52 4.52
CA LEU A 95 3.34 -9.75 5.15
C LEU A 95 4.61 -10.30 4.49
N THR A 96 4.84 -10.05 3.21
CA THR A 96 6.10 -10.44 2.54
C THR A 96 7.34 -9.85 3.18
N SER A 97 7.23 -8.73 3.91
CA SER A 97 8.35 -7.93 4.42
C SER A 97 9.35 -7.45 3.33
N ASP A 98 9.01 -7.58 2.05
CA ASP A 98 9.80 -7.07 0.95
C ASP A 98 9.46 -5.57 0.74
N PRO A 99 10.46 -4.66 0.74
CA PRO A 99 10.20 -3.23 0.60
C PRO A 99 9.54 -2.83 -0.72
N LYS A 100 9.80 -3.56 -1.81
CA LYS A 100 9.20 -3.30 -3.12
C LYS A 100 7.75 -3.73 -3.14
N LEU A 101 7.44 -4.90 -2.60
CA LEU A 101 6.07 -5.43 -2.56
C LEU A 101 5.19 -4.71 -1.53
N THR A 102 5.73 -4.29 -0.40
CA THR A 102 4.99 -3.50 0.60
C THR A 102 4.42 -2.21 0.01
N LYS A 103 5.14 -1.59 -0.94
CA LYS A 103 4.75 -0.35 -1.63
C LYS A 103 4.16 -0.58 -3.02
N ALA A 104 4.07 -1.82 -3.48
CA ALA A 104 3.63 -2.15 -4.83
C ALA A 104 2.14 -1.83 -5.04
N THR A 105 1.74 -1.59 -6.28
CA THR A 105 0.32 -1.44 -6.66
C THR A 105 -0.40 -2.79 -6.60
N THR A 106 -1.73 -2.75 -6.56
CA THR A 106 -2.56 -3.95 -6.51
C THR A 106 -2.32 -4.84 -7.74
N GLY A 107 -2.14 -4.24 -8.93
CA GLY A 107 -1.82 -4.98 -10.15
C GLY A 107 -0.49 -5.74 -10.07
N THR A 108 0.54 -5.10 -9.51
CA THR A 108 1.85 -5.74 -9.30
C THR A 108 1.74 -6.88 -8.29
N LEU A 109 1.11 -6.66 -7.14
CA LEU A 109 0.90 -7.69 -6.12
C LEU A 109 0.13 -8.90 -6.67
N ARG A 110 -0.90 -8.65 -7.47
CA ARG A 110 -1.65 -9.73 -8.13
C ARG A 110 -0.74 -10.54 -9.05
N ARG A 111 0.07 -9.88 -9.89
CA ARG A 111 0.98 -10.55 -10.83
C ARG A 111 2.09 -11.33 -10.11
N THR A 112 2.60 -10.82 -8.99
CA THR A 112 3.78 -11.40 -8.32
C THR A 112 3.43 -12.42 -7.24
N LEU A 113 2.31 -12.27 -6.54
CA LEU A 113 1.94 -13.11 -5.39
C LEU A 113 0.72 -13.99 -5.61
N VAL A 114 -0.22 -13.58 -6.47
CA VAL A 114 -1.52 -14.26 -6.62
C VAL A 114 -1.56 -15.09 -7.90
N SER A 115 -1.25 -14.49 -9.04
CA SER A 115 -1.28 -15.12 -10.37
C SER A 115 0.03 -15.87 -10.67
N VAL A 116 0.53 -16.59 -9.68
CA VAL A 116 1.75 -17.40 -9.79
C VAL A 116 1.39 -18.74 -10.42
N PRO A 117 2.03 -19.15 -11.52
CA PRO A 117 1.78 -20.46 -12.10
C PRO A 117 2.26 -21.55 -11.14
N ALA A 118 1.39 -22.46 -10.76
CA ALA A 118 1.72 -23.55 -9.85
C ALA A 118 1.02 -24.84 -10.25
N ARG A 119 1.66 -25.99 -10.00
CA ARG A 119 1.03 -27.30 -10.17
C ARG A 119 0.64 -27.85 -8.81
N ILE A 120 -0.60 -28.25 -8.66
CA ILE A 120 -1.12 -28.84 -7.43
C ILE A 120 -1.04 -30.36 -7.57
N ALA A 121 -0.36 -31.01 -6.62
CA ALA A 121 -0.33 -32.45 -6.48
C ALA A 121 -0.93 -32.84 -5.14
N TYR A 122 -1.70 -33.93 -5.12
CA TYR A 122 -2.25 -34.49 -3.89
C TYR A 122 -1.82 -35.95 -3.76
N SER A 123 -1.10 -36.26 -2.68
CA SER A 123 -0.61 -37.61 -2.41
C SER A 123 -0.51 -37.84 -0.90
N ALA A 124 -0.82 -39.07 -0.45
CA ALA A 124 -0.72 -39.47 0.95
C ALA A 124 -1.38 -38.49 1.95
N ARG A 125 -2.54 -37.92 1.59
CA ARG A 125 -3.27 -36.89 2.37
C ARG A 125 -2.52 -35.57 2.56
N ARG A 126 -1.57 -35.27 1.68
CA ARG A 126 -0.83 -34.00 1.64
C ARG A 126 -1.08 -33.29 0.31
N LEU A 127 -1.31 -31.98 0.39
CA LEU A 127 -1.38 -31.09 -0.76
C LEU A 127 0.01 -30.49 -0.97
N THR A 128 0.58 -30.69 -2.14
CA THR A 128 1.89 -30.19 -2.55
C THR A 128 1.70 -29.17 -3.66
N LEU A 129 2.31 -27.99 -3.52
CA LEU A 129 2.20 -26.91 -4.49
C LEU A 129 3.57 -26.72 -5.13
N HIS A 130 3.74 -27.22 -6.34
CA HIS A 130 4.97 -27.04 -7.10
C HIS A 130 4.98 -25.64 -7.74
N LEU A 131 5.84 -24.78 -7.22
CA LEU A 131 6.07 -23.43 -7.72
C LEU A 131 7.14 -23.43 -8.82
N PRO A 132 7.27 -22.34 -9.60
CA PRO A 132 8.35 -22.19 -10.57
C PRO A 132 9.70 -22.17 -9.86
N ALA A 133 10.71 -22.79 -10.46
CA ALA A 133 12.08 -22.72 -9.96
C ALA A 133 12.72 -21.36 -10.30
N ASP A 134 13.59 -20.87 -9.42
CA ASP A 134 14.44 -19.69 -9.61
C ASP A 134 13.71 -18.41 -10.04
N TRP A 135 12.45 -18.27 -9.64
CA TRP A 135 11.64 -17.11 -10.01
C TRP A 135 11.86 -15.94 -9.02
N PRO A 136 11.84 -14.67 -9.50
CA PRO A 136 12.29 -13.52 -8.70
C PRO A 136 11.53 -13.24 -7.39
N TRP A 137 10.36 -13.84 -7.19
CA TRP A 137 9.47 -13.57 -6.07
C TRP A 137 9.30 -14.76 -5.13
N GLU A 138 10.14 -15.78 -5.25
CA GLU A 138 10.10 -16.98 -4.42
C GLU A 138 10.19 -16.66 -2.92
N THR A 139 11.24 -15.95 -2.52
CA THR A 139 11.48 -15.56 -1.12
C THR A 139 10.31 -14.78 -0.50
N PRO A 140 9.82 -13.69 -1.13
CA PRO A 140 8.67 -12.97 -0.56
C PRO A 140 7.38 -13.80 -0.57
N TRP A 141 7.17 -14.67 -1.55
CA TRP A 141 6.01 -15.57 -1.59
C TRP A 141 6.04 -16.59 -0.45
N ASN A 142 7.18 -17.25 -0.22
CA ASN A 142 7.37 -18.19 0.88
C ASN A 142 7.19 -17.49 2.23
N THR A 143 7.71 -16.26 2.38
CA THR A 143 7.52 -15.46 3.59
C THR A 143 6.05 -15.16 3.88
N LEU A 144 5.28 -14.79 2.84
CA LEU A 144 3.84 -14.60 2.95
C LEU A 144 3.15 -15.92 3.37
N PHE A 145 3.47 -17.02 2.69
CA PHE A 145 2.87 -18.32 2.93
C PHE A 145 3.09 -18.79 4.37
N ASP A 146 4.33 -18.74 4.85
CA ASP A 146 4.70 -19.13 6.21
C ASP A 146 4.00 -18.29 7.28
N LYS A 147 3.86 -16.98 7.06
CA LYS A 147 3.17 -16.09 8.00
C LYS A 147 1.66 -16.26 7.98
N ALA A 148 1.07 -16.60 6.84
CA ALA A 148 -0.37 -16.76 6.69
C ALA A 148 -0.87 -18.12 7.21
N PHE A 149 -0.13 -19.21 6.95
CA PHE A 149 -0.58 -20.58 7.24
C PHE A 149 0.21 -21.28 8.35
N GLY A 150 1.30 -20.67 8.84
CA GLY A 150 2.17 -21.21 9.89
C GLY A 150 3.07 -22.34 9.39
N ARG A 151 4.24 -22.52 10.02
CA ARG A 151 5.28 -23.51 9.66
C ARG A 151 4.85 -24.98 9.69
N ASN A 152 3.62 -25.30 10.12
CA ASN A 152 3.20 -26.67 10.48
C ASN A 152 2.18 -27.33 9.53
N HIS A 153 1.83 -26.73 8.41
CA HIS A 153 1.09 -27.43 7.35
C HIS A 153 2.02 -27.68 6.17
N PRO A 154 2.53 -28.92 5.98
CA PRO A 154 3.46 -29.20 4.91
C PRO A 154 2.73 -29.14 3.57
N ILE A 155 2.77 -27.97 2.93
CA ILE A 155 2.75 -27.87 1.48
C ILE A 155 4.21 -27.86 1.08
N ILE A 156 4.71 -29.03 0.67
CA ILE A 156 6.08 -29.16 0.20
C ILE A 156 6.15 -28.36 -1.11
N VAL A 157 7.02 -27.35 -1.14
CA VAL A 157 7.35 -26.53 -2.32
C VAL A 157 8.41 -27.27 -3.13
#